data_AF-A0A7C6UR73-F1
#
_entry.id   AF-A0A7C6UR73-F1
#
_cell.length_a   1.000
_cell.length_b   1.000
_cell.length_c   1.000
_cell.angle_alpha   90.00
_cell.angle_beta   90.00
_cell.angle_gamma   90.00
#
_symmetry.space_group_name_H-M   'P 1'
#
loop_
_entity.id
_entity.type
_entity.pdbx_description
1 polymer ?
#
loop_
_entity_poly.entity_id
_entity_poly.type
_entity_poly.pdbx_seq_one_letter_code
_entity_poly.pdbx_strand_id
1 'polypeptide(L)'
;MHKIEADLISTISGFSRAGDLNNLEFLYHAERVAYTSWRIGRKMQFSKEQLYDLVLSALLHDFGIMTTDEKLKLADLEPEPGLTAIHCERGYELLKPTKLFGRYARTVLEHHDYYTPNMSLMPAIIHLADRLDHILKRDKYYLWQIDDILAYFQARKKKIFHPAACEALAELGEIAGFWLDLQHGNYRAVFQAELSAYHLLNLDELEEIAHLMAVIVDSKSPFTGDHSLGVARVAAFLAAKLGMGPEKVRLIKIAALLHDVGKLAVPDEVLMHPGRLDKRQRDIMKQHTYHTYYLIGAIGPGAAPLQRWAAYHHERLNGTGYPFALGGPELEPEARLIAVADITQSLLEARPYRPSFSQEKITEILLENVRLGHLDGELTQLALDHLGEIAGNAAAASS
;
A
#
# COMPACT_ATOMS: atom_id res chain seq x y z
N MET A 1 23.32 4.59 -14.21
CA MET A 1 22.04 4.07 -13.72
C MET A 1 22.24 3.60 -12.30
N HIS A 2 21.68 4.30 -11.33
CA HIS A 2 21.53 3.71 -10.01
C HIS A 2 20.49 2.61 -10.15
N LYS A 3 20.90 1.34 -10.02
CA LYS A 3 19.95 0.24 -9.90
C LYS A 3 19.34 0.37 -8.52
N ILE A 4 18.06 0.74 -8.44
CA ILE A 4 17.30 0.53 -7.23
C ILE A 4 17.20 -0.99 -7.08
N GLU A 5 17.91 -1.56 -6.12
CA GLU A 5 17.76 -2.97 -5.76
C GLU A 5 16.43 -3.12 -5.02
N ALA A 6 15.35 -3.30 -5.79
CA ALA A 6 14.00 -3.52 -5.31
C ALA A 6 13.40 -4.74 -6.00
N ASP A 7 12.87 -5.67 -5.21
CA ASP A 7 12.21 -6.88 -5.68
C ASP A 7 10.69 -6.70 -5.62
N LEU A 8 9.98 -7.10 -6.67
CA LEU A 8 8.54 -6.86 -6.80
C LEU A 8 7.74 -7.50 -5.65
N ILE A 9 8.01 -8.76 -5.33
CA ILE A 9 7.32 -9.46 -4.24
C ILE A 9 7.57 -8.75 -2.91
N SER A 10 8.83 -8.42 -2.62
CA SER A 10 9.20 -7.75 -1.36
C SER A 10 8.53 -6.38 -1.23
N THR A 11 8.41 -5.66 -2.36
CA THR A 11 7.73 -4.37 -2.48
C THR A 11 6.24 -4.48 -2.17
N ILE A 12 5.53 -5.41 -2.82
CA ILE A 12 4.08 -5.60 -2.63
C ILE A 12 3.77 -6.21 -1.25
N SER A 13 4.64 -7.07 -0.71
CA SER A 13 4.59 -7.53 0.68
C SER A 13 4.78 -6.35 1.66
N GLY A 14 5.62 -5.38 1.32
CA GLY A 14 5.72 -4.09 2.02
C GLY A 14 4.41 -3.35 2.09
N PHE A 15 3.80 -3.11 0.94
CA PHE A 15 2.58 -2.30 0.85
C PHE A 15 1.32 -2.99 1.37
N SER A 16 1.16 -4.31 1.16
CA SER A 16 0.03 -5.06 1.72
C SER A 16 -0.02 -4.98 3.26
N ARG A 17 1.14 -5.03 3.93
CA ARG A 17 1.23 -4.81 5.39
C ARG A 17 0.68 -3.46 5.82
N ALA A 18 0.79 -2.42 4.99
CA ALA A 18 0.34 -1.08 5.35
C ALA A 18 -1.15 -1.06 5.72
N GLY A 19 -1.98 -1.79 4.96
CA GLY A 19 -3.41 -1.93 5.22
C GLY A 19 -3.77 -2.88 6.37
N ASP A 20 -2.79 -3.61 6.92
CA ASP A 20 -2.98 -4.45 8.10
C ASP A 20 -2.60 -3.74 9.40
N LEU A 21 -1.80 -2.67 9.34
CA LEU A 21 -1.24 -2.01 10.52
C LEU A 21 -2.29 -1.31 11.41
N ASN A 22 -3.45 -0.99 10.86
CA ASN A 22 -4.55 -0.35 11.61
C ASN A 22 -5.28 -1.32 12.56
N ASN A 23 -5.14 -2.64 12.37
CA ASN A 23 -5.71 -3.65 13.26
C ASN A 23 -4.79 -4.90 13.31
N LEU A 24 -4.27 -5.17 14.52
CA LEU A 24 -3.35 -6.29 14.80
C LEU A 24 -3.95 -7.67 14.49
N GLU A 25 -5.28 -7.82 14.51
CA GLU A 25 -5.96 -9.05 14.10
C GLU A 25 -5.71 -9.39 12.63
N PHE A 26 -5.32 -8.42 11.80
CA PHE A 26 -5.03 -8.66 10.39
C PHE A 26 -3.54 -8.56 10.06
N LEU A 27 -2.67 -8.24 11.02
CA LEU A 27 -1.24 -8.05 10.77
C LEU A 27 -0.64 -9.25 10.01
N TYR A 28 -0.07 -8.99 8.83
CA TYR A 28 0.53 -9.99 7.92
C TYR A 28 -0.46 -10.97 7.27
N HIS A 29 -1.74 -10.62 7.16
CA HIS A 29 -2.77 -11.46 6.54
C HIS A 29 -2.41 -11.83 5.11
N ALA A 30 -2.16 -10.84 4.26
CA ALA A 30 -1.80 -11.08 2.85
C ALA A 30 -0.55 -11.97 2.71
N GLU A 31 0.45 -11.83 3.59
CA GLU A 31 1.65 -12.68 3.57
C GLU A 31 1.35 -14.14 3.93
N ARG A 32 0.46 -14.39 4.90
CA ARG A 32 0.04 -15.76 5.27
C ARG A 32 -0.84 -16.39 4.21
N VAL A 33 -1.73 -15.62 3.58
CA VAL A 33 -2.52 -16.06 2.42
C VAL A 33 -1.59 -16.40 1.25
N ALA A 34 -0.59 -15.56 0.97
CA ALA A 34 0.40 -15.82 -0.08
C ALA A 34 1.25 -17.06 0.21
N TYR A 35 1.72 -17.26 1.44
CA TYR A 35 2.46 -18.46 1.81
C TYR A 35 1.61 -19.73 1.71
N THR A 36 0.38 -19.71 2.22
CA THR A 36 -0.54 -20.84 2.12
C THR A 36 -0.86 -21.17 0.67
N SER A 37 -1.13 -20.15 -0.15
CA SER A 37 -1.34 -20.29 -1.58
C SER A 37 -0.12 -20.90 -2.28
N TRP A 38 1.08 -20.41 -1.98
CA TRP A 38 2.33 -20.97 -2.52
C TRP A 38 2.53 -22.45 -2.14
N ARG A 39 2.27 -22.82 -0.88
CA ARG A 39 2.37 -24.21 -0.41
C ARG A 39 1.37 -25.12 -1.12
N ILE A 40 0.13 -24.66 -1.33
CA ILE A 40 -0.89 -25.40 -2.08
C ILE A 40 -0.48 -25.53 -3.55
N GLY A 41 -0.07 -24.44 -4.20
CA GLY A 41 0.41 -24.46 -5.59
C GLY A 41 1.58 -25.43 -5.79
N ARG A 42 2.52 -25.50 -4.83
CA ARG A 42 3.65 -26.45 -4.88
C ARG A 42 3.18 -27.90 -4.80
N LYS A 43 2.22 -28.19 -3.93
CA LYS A 43 1.60 -29.52 -3.85
C LYS A 43 0.89 -29.91 -5.14
N MET A 44 0.27 -28.92 -5.80
CA MET A 44 -0.37 -29.08 -7.10
C MET A 44 0.60 -29.01 -8.28
N GLN A 45 1.92 -29.00 -8.03
CA GLN A 45 2.98 -29.01 -9.04
C GLN A 45 2.93 -27.82 -10.02
N PHE A 46 2.51 -26.64 -9.53
CA PHE A 46 2.59 -25.41 -10.31
C PHE A 46 4.04 -25.12 -10.72
N SER A 47 4.21 -24.60 -11.93
CA SER A 47 5.51 -24.14 -12.41
C SER A 47 6.01 -22.95 -11.56
N LYS A 48 7.30 -22.64 -11.66
CA LYS A 48 7.87 -21.49 -10.94
C LYS A 48 7.16 -20.18 -11.28
N GLU A 49 6.79 -19.98 -12.55
CA GLU A 49 6.02 -18.81 -13.01
C GLU A 49 4.60 -18.80 -12.43
N GLN A 50 3.90 -19.93 -12.44
CA GLN A 50 2.56 -20.04 -11.85
C GLN A 50 2.57 -19.79 -10.34
N LEU A 51 3.60 -20.28 -9.63
CA LEU A 51 3.78 -20.01 -8.19
C LEU A 51 4.02 -18.53 -7.93
N TYR A 52 4.83 -17.89 -8.77
CA TYR A 52 5.12 -16.46 -8.67
C TYR A 52 3.85 -15.62 -8.90
N ASP A 53 3.08 -15.94 -9.95
CA ASP A 53 1.83 -15.25 -10.25
C ASP A 53 0.76 -15.49 -9.19
N LEU A 54 0.70 -16.70 -8.61
CA LEU A 54 -0.21 -17.05 -7.52
C LEU A 54 0.09 -16.24 -6.26
N VAL A 55 1.37 -16.13 -5.93
CA VAL A 55 1.85 -15.34 -4.80
C VAL A 55 1.54 -13.87 -4.97
N LEU A 56 1.84 -13.28 -6.12
CA LEU A 56 1.53 -11.87 -6.35
C LEU A 56 0.03 -11.62 -6.31
N SER A 57 -0.77 -12.50 -6.91
CA SER A 57 -2.23 -12.41 -6.83
C SER A 57 -2.72 -12.47 -5.38
N ALA A 58 -2.14 -13.34 -4.55
CA ALA A 58 -2.46 -13.45 -3.14
C ALA A 58 -2.00 -12.24 -2.31
N LEU A 59 -0.90 -11.56 -2.66
CA LEU A 59 -0.50 -10.32 -1.98
C LEU A 59 -1.39 -9.13 -2.37
N LEU A 60 -2.00 -9.17 -3.56
CA LEU A 60 -2.83 -8.10 -4.13
C LEU A 60 -4.33 -8.25 -3.85
N HIS A 61 -4.80 -9.42 -3.40
CA HIS A 61 -6.24 -9.76 -3.39
C HIS A 61 -7.13 -8.74 -2.65
N ASP A 62 -6.60 -8.15 -1.58
CA ASP A 62 -7.32 -7.21 -0.72
C ASP A 62 -7.06 -5.73 -1.01
N PHE A 63 -6.41 -5.40 -2.13
CA PHE A 63 -6.12 -4.00 -2.49
C PHE A 63 -7.40 -3.16 -2.70
N GLY A 64 -8.56 -3.80 -2.90
CA GLY A 64 -9.85 -3.12 -2.98
C GLY A 64 -10.54 -2.82 -1.64
N ILE A 65 -10.01 -3.30 -0.50
CA ILE A 65 -10.60 -3.05 0.83
C ILE A 65 -10.33 -1.61 1.25
N MET A 66 -11.40 -0.87 1.55
CA MET A 66 -11.31 0.55 1.87
C MET A 66 -11.35 0.83 3.38
N THR A 67 -12.08 0.03 4.16
CA THR A 67 -12.27 0.28 5.60
C THR A 67 -11.97 -0.94 6.45
N THR A 68 -11.69 -0.70 7.72
CA THR A 68 -11.51 -1.72 8.76
C THR A 68 -12.81 -2.51 8.98
N ASP A 69 -13.96 -1.83 8.93
CA ASP A 69 -15.28 -2.47 9.04
C ASP A 69 -15.55 -3.46 7.91
N GLU A 70 -15.15 -3.14 6.68
CA GLU A 70 -15.24 -4.06 5.55
C GLU A 70 -14.40 -5.32 5.80
N LYS A 71 -13.18 -5.14 6.30
CA LYS A 71 -12.27 -6.24 6.64
C LYS A 71 -12.79 -7.15 7.75
N LEU A 72 -13.39 -6.57 8.80
CA LEU A 72 -14.02 -7.33 9.89
C LEU A 72 -15.20 -8.18 9.38
N LYS A 73 -16.05 -7.61 8.51
CA LYS A 73 -17.17 -8.36 7.92
C LYS A 73 -16.70 -9.56 7.09
N LEU A 74 -15.61 -9.41 6.33
CA LEU A 74 -15.03 -10.50 5.53
C LEU A 74 -14.47 -11.63 6.40
N ALA A 75 -13.88 -11.29 7.55
CA ALA A 75 -13.39 -12.27 8.51
C ALA A 75 -14.51 -13.11 9.13
N ASP A 76 -15.63 -12.48 9.47
CA ASP A 76 -16.75 -13.12 10.18
C ASP A 76 -17.70 -13.90 9.26
N LEU A 77 -17.77 -13.55 7.97
CA LEU A 77 -18.79 -14.07 7.05
C LEU A 77 -18.18 -14.88 5.91
N GLU A 78 -18.87 -15.94 5.49
CA GLU A 78 -18.62 -16.57 4.19
C GLU A 78 -19.18 -15.66 3.08
N PRO A 79 -18.57 -15.62 1.88
CA PRO A 79 -19.10 -14.82 0.78
C PRO A 79 -20.51 -15.24 0.39
N GLU A 80 -21.28 -14.36 -0.23
CA GLU A 80 -22.63 -14.70 -0.68
C GLU A 80 -22.60 -15.44 -2.03
N PRO A 81 -23.27 -16.60 -2.16
CA PRO A 81 -23.29 -17.34 -3.42
C PRO A 81 -23.85 -16.49 -4.58
N GLY A 82 -23.05 -16.34 -5.63
CA GLY A 82 -23.46 -15.63 -6.86
C GLY A 82 -23.37 -14.11 -6.78
N LEU A 83 -22.80 -13.55 -5.71
CA LEU A 83 -22.50 -12.13 -5.59
C LEU A 83 -20.99 -11.92 -5.47
N THR A 84 -20.44 -11.09 -6.36
CA THR A 84 -19.05 -10.66 -6.26
C THR A 84 -18.91 -9.66 -5.11
N ALA A 85 -17.93 -9.87 -4.22
CA ALA A 85 -17.68 -8.94 -3.14
C ALA A 85 -17.20 -7.58 -3.69
N ILE A 86 -17.65 -6.49 -3.07
CA ILE A 86 -17.40 -5.13 -3.57
C ILE A 86 -15.89 -4.80 -3.57
N HIS A 87 -15.10 -5.34 -2.63
CA HIS A 87 -13.65 -5.17 -2.65
C HIS A 87 -12.98 -5.91 -3.82
N CYS A 88 -13.51 -7.06 -4.26
CA CYS A 88 -13.01 -7.74 -5.45
C CYS A 88 -13.20 -6.88 -6.70
N GLU A 89 -14.37 -6.26 -6.87
CA GLU A 89 -14.66 -5.37 -8.00
C GLU A 89 -13.74 -4.14 -7.98
N ARG A 90 -13.55 -3.53 -6.80
CA ARG A 90 -12.62 -2.40 -6.62
C ARG A 90 -11.18 -2.81 -6.93
N GLY A 91 -10.72 -3.94 -6.41
CA GLY A 91 -9.40 -4.48 -6.70
C GLY A 91 -9.19 -4.75 -8.19
N TYR A 92 -10.20 -5.30 -8.86
CA TYR A 92 -10.19 -5.50 -10.31
C TYR A 92 -10.01 -4.18 -11.07
N GLU A 93 -10.83 -3.16 -10.77
CA GLU A 93 -10.76 -1.87 -11.46
C GLU A 93 -9.45 -1.11 -11.18
N LEU A 94 -8.87 -1.27 -9.99
CA LEU A 94 -7.55 -0.72 -9.65
C LEU A 94 -6.42 -1.38 -10.45
N LEU A 95 -6.45 -2.71 -10.59
CA LEU A 95 -5.33 -3.46 -11.18
C LEU A 95 -5.42 -3.58 -12.70
N LYS A 96 -6.62 -3.72 -13.27
CA LYS A 96 -6.86 -3.91 -14.71
C LYS A 96 -6.13 -2.92 -15.63
N PRO A 97 -6.09 -1.59 -15.35
CA PRO A 97 -5.43 -0.65 -16.25
C PRO A 97 -3.90 -0.68 -16.16
N THR A 98 -3.32 -1.35 -15.16
CA THR A 98 -1.87 -1.40 -14.95
C THR A 98 -1.19 -2.41 -15.89
N LYS A 99 0.01 -2.07 -16.37
CA LYS A 99 0.86 -2.98 -17.15
C LYS A 99 1.42 -4.09 -16.28
N LEU A 100 1.87 -3.77 -15.07
CA LEU A 100 2.49 -4.75 -14.18
C LEU A 100 1.50 -5.72 -13.55
N PHE A 101 0.29 -5.25 -13.19
CA PHE A 101 -0.68 -6.05 -12.44
C PHE A 101 -1.98 -6.39 -13.19
N GLY A 102 -2.21 -5.84 -14.38
CA GLY A 102 -3.45 -6.08 -15.14
C GLY A 102 -3.76 -7.55 -15.38
N ARG A 103 -2.73 -8.39 -15.53
CA ARG A 103 -2.90 -9.85 -15.66
C ARG A 103 -3.44 -10.56 -14.41
N TYR A 104 -3.29 -9.95 -13.22
CA TYR A 104 -3.78 -10.50 -11.95
C TYR A 104 -5.19 -10.01 -11.59
N ALA A 105 -5.67 -8.95 -12.24
CA ALA A 105 -6.95 -8.32 -11.92
C ALA A 105 -8.11 -9.32 -11.89
N ARG A 106 -8.15 -10.25 -12.86
CA ARG A 106 -9.20 -11.28 -12.91
C ARG A 106 -9.13 -12.26 -11.74
N THR A 107 -7.93 -12.67 -11.33
CA THR A 107 -7.75 -13.50 -10.14
C THR A 107 -8.25 -12.77 -8.90
N VAL A 108 -7.99 -11.46 -8.79
CA VAL A 108 -8.51 -10.61 -7.70
C VAL A 108 -10.03 -10.44 -7.78
N LEU A 109 -10.64 -10.38 -8.97
CA LEU A 109 -12.09 -10.31 -9.08
C LEU A 109 -12.79 -11.57 -8.55
N GLU A 110 -12.22 -12.74 -8.85
CA GLU A 110 -12.86 -14.05 -8.67
C GLU A 110 -12.49 -14.73 -7.32
N HIS A 111 -11.66 -14.11 -6.47
CA HIS A 111 -11.06 -14.81 -5.31
C HIS A 111 -12.02 -15.14 -4.14
N HIS A 112 -13.28 -14.71 -4.20
CA HIS A 112 -14.33 -15.13 -3.26
C HIS A 112 -15.42 -15.99 -3.92
N ASP A 113 -15.25 -16.33 -5.20
CA ASP A 113 -16.25 -17.08 -5.94
C ASP A 113 -16.45 -18.48 -5.34
N TYR A 114 -17.70 -18.93 -5.37
CA TYR A 114 -18.06 -20.29 -5.02
C TYR A 114 -17.64 -21.25 -6.12
N TYR A 115 -17.23 -22.45 -5.73
CA TYR A 115 -16.78 -23.47 -6.66
C TYR A 115 -17.76 -23.70 -7.82
N THR A 116 -17.20 -23.62 -9.04
CA THR A 116 -17.83 -24.13 -10.26
C THR A 116 -16.86 -25.06 -10.98
N PRO A 117 -17.33 -26.03 -11.80
CA PRO A 117 -16.45 -26.97 -12.51
C PRO A 117 -15.43 -26.31 -13.45
N ASN A 118 -15.69 -25.08 -13.91
CA ASN A 118 -14.85 -24.36 -14.86
C ASN A 118 -14.04 -23.22 -14.20
N MET A 119 -14.05 -23.14 -12.87
CA MET A 119 -13.32 -22.11 -12.11
C MET A 119 -11.81 -22.25 -12.30
N SER A 120 -11.11 -21.10 -12.39
CA SER A 120 -9.66 -21.08 -12.41
C SER A 120 -9.08 -21.48 -11.05
N LEU A 121 -7.97 -22.22 -11.07
CA LEU A 121 -7.35 -22.71 -9.83
C LEU A 121 -6.74 -21.59 -8.97
N MET A 122 -6.21 -20.51 -9.57
CA MET A 122 -5.54 -19.46 -8.81
C MET A 122 -6.47 -18.71 -7.84
N PRO A 123 -7.61 -18.14 -8.28
CA PRO A 123 -8.56 -17.53 -7.34
C PRO A 123 -9.13 -18.55 -6.35
N ALA A 124 -9.32 -19.80 -6.76
CA ALA A 124 -9.81 -20.86 -5.87
C ALA A 124 -8.82 -21.21 -4.74
N ILE A 125 -7.52 -21.21 -5.02
CA ILE A 125 -6.47 -21.42 -4.02
C ILE A 125 -6.43 -20.22 -3.05
N ILE A 126 -6.52 -19.00 -3.58
CA ILE A 126 -6.55 -17.78 -2.76
C ILE A 126 -7.77 -17.77 -1.85
N HIS A 127 -8.97 -18.08 -2.36
CA HIS A 127 -10.19 -18.19 -1.55
C HIS A 127 -10.02 -19.15 -0.36
N LEU A 128 -9.44 -20.32 -0.62
CA LEU A 128 -9.20 -21.31 0.43
C LEU A 128 -8.16 -20.82 1.44
N ALA A 129 -7.06 -20.22 0.96
CA ALA A 129 -5.99 -19.71 1.81
C ALA A 129 -6.42 -18.51 2.67
N ASP A 130 -7.20 -17.60 2.10
CA ASP A 130 -7.87 -16.48 2.77
C ASP A 130 -8.73 -17.00 3.93
N ARG A 131 -9.66 -17.91 3.63
CA ARG A 131 -10.52 -18.49 4.65
C ARG A 131 -9.75 -19.22 5.74
N LEU A 132 -8.65 -19.91 5.38
CA LEU A 132 -7.80 -20.60 6.35
C LEU A 132 -7.21 -19.61 7.36
N ASP A 133 -6.71 -18.46 6.90
CA ASP A 133 -6.12 -17.46 7.79
C ASP A 133 -7.15 -16.86 8.77
N HIS A 134 -8.39 -16.69 8.32
CA HIS A 134 -9.47 -16.16 9.14
C HIS A 134 -9.98 -17.13 10.22
N ILE A 135 -10.14 -18.41 9.89
CA ILE A 135 -10.67 -19.40 10.86
C ILE A 135 -9.61 -19.89 11.86
N LEU A 136 -8.33 -19.72 11.54
CA LEU A 136 -7.20 -20.14 12.36
C LEU A 136 -7.06 -19.21 13.58
N LYS A 137 -7.24 -19.77 14.77
CA LYS A 137 -7.21 -18.99 16.02
C LYS A 137 -5.76 -18.77 16.44
N ARG A 138 -5.30 -17.52 16.36
CA ARG A 138 -3.90 -17.13 16.58
C ARG A 138 -3.46 -17.23 18.03
N ASP A 139 -4.40 -17.19 18.97
CA ASP A 139 -4.19 -17.38 20.41
C ASP A 139 -4.05 -18.85 20.83
N LYS A 140 -4.24 -19.79 19.90
CA LYS A 140 -4.13 -21.24 20.14
C LYS A 140 -2.98 -21.84 19.37
N TYR A 141 -2.45 -22.96 19.87
CA TYR A 141 -1.41 -23.71 19.18
C TYR A 141 -1.95 -24.32 17.87
N TYR A 142 -1.26 -24.14 16.75
CA TYR A 142 -1.84 -24.45 15.43
C TYR A 142 -2.01 -25.95 15.22
N LEU A 143 -1.09 -26.77 15.74
CA LEU A 143 -1.19 -28.22 15.60
C LEU A 143 -2.42 -28.82 16.30
N TRP A 144 -3.02 -28.12 17.26
CA TRP A 144 -4.25 -28.58 17.93
C TRP A 144 -5.53 -28.24 17.16
N GLN A 145 -5.43 -27.46 16.08
CA GLN A 145 -6.58 -26.98 15.32
C GLN A 145 -6.74 -27.71 13.98
N ILE A 146 -5.76 -28.54 13.59
CA ILE A 146 -5.67 -29.14 12.25
C ILE A 146 -6.93 -29.91 11.90
N ASP A 147 -7.38 -30.83 12.75
CA ASP A 147 -8.54 -31.69 12.48
C ASP A 147 -9.81 -30.87 12.24
N ASP A 148 -10.08 -29.88 13.09
CA ASP A 148 -11.24 -28.99 12.97
C ASP A 148 -11.19 -28.16 11.69
N ILE A 149 -10.01 -27.64 11.34
CA ILE A 149 -9.79 -26.85 10.13
C ILE A 149 -9.99 -27.71 8.87
N LEU A 150 -9.40 -28.90 8.83
CA LEU A 150 -9.57 -29.80 7.69
C LEU A 150 -11.01 -30.25 7.55
N ALA A 151 -11.70 -30.55 8.66
CA ALA A 151 -13.12 -30.88 8.66
C ALA A 151 -13.98 -29.74 8.08
N TYR A 152 -13.67 -28.49 8.43
CA TYR A 152 -14.34 -27.29 7.90
C TYR A 152 -14.28 -27.25 6.36
N PHE A 153 -13.09 -27.43 5.77
CA PHE A 153 -12.88 -27.40 4.33
C PHE A 153 -13.49 -28.62 3.62
N GLN A 154 -13.37 -29.82 4.19
CA GLN A 154 -13.96 -31.03 3.60
C GLN A 154 -15.48 -30.96 3.54
N ALA A 155 -16.15 -30.40 4.57
CA ALA A 155 -17.60 -30.24 4.58
C ALA A 155 -18.13 -29.30 3.47
N ARG A 156 -17.28 -28.41 2.97
CA ARG A 156 -17.59 -27.37 1.96
C ARG A 156 -16.98 -27.63 0.59
N LYS A 157 -16.23 -28.73 0.44
CA LYS A 157 -15.63 -29.18 -0.81
C LYS A 157 -16.69 -29.36 -1.89
N LYS A 158 -16.42 -28.91 -3.12
CA LYS A 158 -17.35 -28.91 -4.27
C LYS A 158 -18.61 -28.05 -4.08
N LYS A 159 -18.69 -27.25 -3.02
CA LYS A 159 -19.77 -26.28 -2.79
C LYS A 159 -19.20 -24.86 -2.79
N ILE A 160 -18.24 -24.62 -1.90
CA ILE A 160 -17.56 -23.34 -1.75
C ILE A 160 -16.15 -23.47 -2.33
N PHE A 161 -15.41 -24.49 -1.87
CA PHE A 161 -14.00 -24.65 -2.22
C PHE A 161 -13.78 -25.67 -3.34
N HIS A 162 -12.79 -25.37 -4.17
CA HIS A 162 -12.37 -26.23 -5.26
C HIS A 162 -11.80 -27.56 -4.74
N PRO A 163 -12.22 -28.73 -5.27
CA PRO A 163 -11.85 -30.03 -4.73
C PRO A 163 -10.35 -30.29 -4.70
N ALA A 164 -9.64 -29.92 -5.76
CA ALA A 164 -8.18 -30.12 -5.83
C ALA A 164 -7.43 -29.26 -4.79
N ALA A 165 -7.91 -28.05 -4.48
CA ALA A 165 -7.29 -27.19 -3.46
C ALA A 165 -7.54 -27.76 -2.05
N CYS A 166 -8.75 -28.30 -1.78
CA CYS A 166 -9.03 -28.99 -0.52
C CYS A 166 -8.19 -30.25 -0.33
N GLU A 167 -7.93 -31.01 -1.42
CA GLU A 167 -7.08 -32.20 -1.39
C GLU A 167 -5.62 -31.83 -1.09
N ALA A 168 -5.10 -30.82 -1.77
CA ALA A 168 -3.77 -30.29 -1.51
C ALA A 168 -3.64 -29.76 -0.06
N LEU A 169 -4.65 -29.06 0.47
CA LEU A 169 -4.65 -28.62 1.86
C LEU A 169 -4.66 -29.79 2.84
N ALA A 170 -5.45 -30.84 2.58
CA ALA A 170 -5.48 -32.03 3.44
C ALA A 170 -4.10 -32.69 3.53
N GLU A 171 -3.38 -32.81 2.41
CA GLU A 171 -2.00 -33.31 2.42
C GLU A 171 -1.02 -32.37 3.14
N LEU A 172 -1.21 -31.06 3.05
CA LEU A 172 -0.41 -30.08 3.81
C LEU A 172 -0.71 -30.16 5.30
N GLY A 173 -1.95 -30.52 5.67
CA GLY A 173 -2.41 -30.70 7.04
C GLY A 173 -1.53 -31.65 7.84
N GLU A 174 -1.04 -32.72 7.21
CA GLU A 174 -0.14 -33.72 7.79
C GLU A 174 1.30 -33.21 8.02
N ILE A 175 1.65 -32.04 7.48
CA ILE A 175 3.00 -31.49 7.54
C ILE A 175 3.09 -30.45 8.66
N ALA A 176 3.54 -30.87 9.85
CA ALA A 176 3.67 -29.97 11.01
C ALA A 176 4.44 -28.67 10.71
N GLY A 177 5.48 -28.73 9.86
CA GLY A 177 6.26 -27.56 9.46
C GLY A 177 5.43 -26.46 8.77
N PHE A 178 4.36 -26.81 8.02
CA PHE A 178 3.45 -25.82 7.42
C PHE A 178 2.78 -24.94 8.48
N TRP A 179 2.21 -25.58 9.50
CA TRP A 179 1.51 -24.90 10.58
C TRP A 179 2.47 -24.13 11.49
N LEU A 180 3.63 -24.71 11.79
CA LEU A 180 4.65 -24.06 12.61
C LEU A 180 5.25 -22.83 11.90
N ASP A 181 5.39 -22.88 10.57
CA ASP A 181 5.82 -21.71 9.80
C ASP A 181 4.80 -20.58 9.90
N LEU A 182 3.50 -20.88 9.74
CA LEU A 182 2.42 -19.92 9.91
C LEU A 182 2.36 -19.32 11.32
N GLN A 183 2.49 -20.16 12.36
CA GLN A 183 2.39 -19.71 13.75
C GLN A 183 3.54 -18.80 14.18
N HIS A 184 4.77 -19.10 13.73
CA HIS A 184 5.97 -18.40 14.17
C HIS A 184 6.47 -17.35 13.19
N GLY A 185 5.77 -17.14 12.06
CA GLY A 185 6.19 -16.15 11.07
C GLY A 185 7.35 -16.59 10.17
N ASN A 186 7.77 -17.87 10.22
CA ASN A 186 8.91 -18.37 9.43
C ASN A 186 8.60 -18.43 7.93
N TYR A 187 7.31 -18.36 7.55
CA TYR A 187 6.90 -18.24 6.16
C TYR A 187 7.59 -17.10 5.43
N ARG A 188 7.91 -15.98 6.11
CA ARG A 188 8.60 -14.83 5.52
C ARG A 188 10.01 -15.19 5.05
N ALA A 189 10.74 -15.95 5.85
CA ALA A 189 12.09 -16.40 5.50
C ALA A 189 12.07 -17.43 4.36
N VAL A 190 11.15 -18.40 4.41
CA VAL A 190 10.97 -19.40 3.35
C VAL A 190 10.61 -18.73 2.03
N PHE A 191 9.65 -17.82 2.08
CA PHE A 191 9.17 -17.07 0.95
C PHE A 191 10.26 -16.19 0.33
N GLN A 192 11.00 -15.45 1.17
CA GLN A 192 12.12 -14.65 0.72
C GLN A 192 13.21 -15.51 0.06
N ALA A 193 13.56 -16.66 0.63
CA ALA A 193 14.59 -17.53 0.06
C ALA A 193 14.21 -18.11 -1.31
N GLU A 194 12.93 -18.43 -1.52
CA GLU A 194 12.45 -19.13 -2.72
C GLU A 194 12.03 -18.19 -3.86
N LEU A 195 11.62 -16.96 -3.53
CA LEU A 195 10.98 -16.04 -4.47
C LEU A 195 11.63 -14.66 -4.59
N SER A 196 12.57 -14.30 -3.70
CA SER A 196 13.29 -13.03 -3.84
C SER A 196 14.16 -13.00 -5.11
N ALA A 197 14.37 -11.78 -5.62
CA ALA A 197 15.17 -11.48 -6.80
C ALA A 197 14.70 -12.16 -8.09
N TYR A 198 13.46 -12.65 -8.12
CA TYR A 198 12.85 -13.18 -9.34
C TYR A 198 12.52 -12.05 -10.33
N HIS A 199 12.06 -10.91 -9.82
CA HIS A 199 11.74 -9.72 -10.62
C HIS A 199 12.29 -8.47 -9.94
N LEU A 200 13.43 -7.99 -10.43
CA LEU A 200 13.98 -6.70 -10.01
C LEU A 200 13.24 -5.58 -10.74
N LEU A 201 12.75 -4.61 -9.97
CA LEU A 201 11.99 -3.48 -10.48
C LEU A 201 12.89 -2.51 -11.25
N ASN A 202 12.43 -2.12 -12.43
CA ASN A 202 12.96 -0.94 -13.09
C ASN A 202 12.22 0.33 -12.65
N LEU A 203 12.69 1.50 -13.09
CA LEU A 203 12.12 2.79 -12.67
C LEU A 203 10.68 3.00 -13.15
N ASP A 204 10.30 2.47 -14.32
CA ASP A 204 8.94 2.57 -14.85
C ASP A 204 7.97 1.74 -14.01
N GLU A 205 8.37 0.52 -13.63
CA GLU A 205 7.58 -0.36 -12.76
C GLU A 205 7.44 0.22 -11.35
N LEU A 206 8.50 0.79 -10.79
CA LEU A 206 8.43 1.45 -9.48
C LEU A 206 7.52 2.68 -9.51
N GLU A 207 7.55 3.45 -10.59
CA GLU A 207 6.64 4.59 -10.78
C GLU A 207 5.19 4.15 -10.92
N GLU A 208 4.92 3.06 -11.64
CA GLU A 208 3.59 2.46 -11.73
C GLU A 208 3.08 1.96 -10.38
N ILE A 209 3.92 1.28 -9.59
CA ILE A 209 3.58 0.83 -8.23
C ILE A 209 3.29 2.04 -7.34
N ALA A 210 4.14 3.07 -7.38
CA ALA A 210 3.95 4.28 -6.59
C ALA A 210 2.63 5.00 -6.95
N HIS A 211 2.28 5.02 -8.23
CA HIS A 211 1.01 5.58 -8.68
C HIS A 211 -0.19 4.75 -8.19
N LEU A 212 -0.11 3.42 -8.26
CA LEU A 212 -1.17 2.55 -7.73
C LEU A 212 -1.36 2.78 -6.23
N MET A 213 -0.26 2.85 -5.46
CA MET A 213 -0.33 3.09 -4.02
C MET A 213 -0.87 4.48 -3.69
N ALA A 214 -0.50 5.52 -4.44
CA ALA A 214 -1.07 6.85 -4.30
C ALA A 214 -2.60 6.84 -4.46
N VAL A 215 -3.11 6.17 -5.50
CA VAL A 215 -4.56 6.03 -5.73
C VAL A 215 -5.24 5.30 -4.57
N ILE A 216 -4.67 4.21 -4.06
CA ILE A 216 -5.23 3.44 -2.93
C ILE A 216 -5.27 4.28 -1.65
N VAL A 217 -4.20 5.03 -1.36
CA VAL A 217 -4.12 5.90 -0.18
C VAL A 217 -5.15 7.02 -0.28
N ASP A 218 -5.20 7.69 -1.43
CA ASP A 218 -6.08 8.80 -1.70
C ASP A 218 -7.55 8.37 -1.70
N SER A 219 -7.88 7.15 -2.13
CA SER A 219 -9.25 6.60 -2.12
C SER A 219 -9.77 6.26 -0.73
N LYS A 220 -8.89 5.99 0.25
CA LYS A 220 -9.29 5.75 1.65
C LYS A 220 -9.64 7.02 2.40
N SER A 221 -9.19 8.17 1.91
CA SER A 221 -9.52 9.46 2.50
C SER A 221 -10.58 10.15 1.64
N PRO A 222 -11.77 10.45 2.18
CA PRO A 222 -12.86 11.10 1.42
C PRO A 222 -12.51 12.53 0.97
N PHE A 223 -11.29 13.01 1.24
CA PHE A 223 -10.86 14.38 1.10
C PHE A 223 -9.79 14.60 0.02
N THR A 224 -9.21 13.54 -0.56
CA THR A 224 -7.90 13.61 -1.23
C THR A 224 -7.81 12.85 -2.55
N GLY A 225 -8.90 12.73 -3.33
CA GLY A 225 -8.95 11.85 -4.51
C GLY A 225 -7.77 11.92 -5.50
N ASP A 226 -7.07 13.06 -5.59
CA ASP A 226 -5.86 13.25 -6.40
C ASP A 226 -4.71 13.96 -5.66
N HIS A 227 -4.69 13.93 -4.33
CA HIS A 227 -3.73 14.71 -3.53
C HIS A 227 -2.30 14.28 -3.79
N SER A 228 -2.01 12.99 -3.62
CA SER A 228 -0.67 12.43 -3.79
C SER A 228 -0.16 12.61 -5.22
N LEU A 229 -1.08 12.51 -6.20
CA LEU A 229 -0.78 12.83 -7.61
C LEU A 229 -0.43 14.30 -7.81
N GLY A 230 -1.16 15.20 -7.15
CA GLY A 230 -0.89 16.64 -7.14
C GLY A 230 0.49 16.96 -6.56
N VAL A 231 0.81 16.43 -5.37
CA VAL A 231 2.10 16.63 -4.72
C VAL A 231 3.23 16.15 -5.63
N ALA A 232 3.08 14.98 -6.25
CA ALA A 232 4.05 14.44 -7.18
C ALA A 232 4.25 15.30 -8.44
N ARG A 233 3.19 15.88 -8.99
CA ARG A 233 3.29 16.83 -10.11
C ARG A 233 4.06 18.09 -9.70
N VAL A 234 3.73 18.68 -8.56
CA VAL A 234 4.40 19.90 -8.07
C VAL A 234 5.88 19.62 -7.79
N ALA A 235 6.19 18.55 -7.05
CA ALA A 235 7.56 18.20 -6.71
C ALA A 235 8.42 17.93 -7.96
N ALA A 236 7.90 17.16 -8.92
CA ALA A 236 8.61 16.88 -10.17
C ALA A 236 8.83 18.13 -11.02
N PHE A 237 7.82 19.01 -11.11
CA PHE A 237 7.92 20.27 -11.83
C PHE A 237 9.00 21.19 -11.22
N LEU A 238 8.98 21.37 -9.89
CA LEU A 238 9.98 22.21 -9.21
C LEU A 238 11.39 21.61 -9.30
N ALA A 239 11.53 20.28 -9.18
CA ALA A 239 12.80 19.60 -9.38
C ALA A 239 13.38 19.84 -10.78
N ALA A 240 12.53 19.84 -11.82
CA ALA A 240 12.95 20.16 -13.19
C ALA A 240 13.36 21.63 -13.34
N LYS A 241 12.66 22.58 -12.71
CA LYS A 241 13.03 24.00 -12.71
C LYS A 241 14.37 24.27 -12.00
N LEU A 242 14.72 23.45 -11.00
CA LEU A 242 16.04 23.46 -10.35
C LEU A 242 17.17 22.88 -11.23
N GLY A 243 16.86 22.41 -12.44
CA GLY A 243 17.85 21.80 -13.35
C GLY A 243 18.28 20.40 -12.94
N MET A 244 17.51 19.71 -12.10
CA MET A 244 17.82 18.32 -11.73
C MET A 244 17.69 17.39 -12.94
N GLY A 245 18.56 16.38 -13.01
CA GLY A 245 18.54 15.41 -14.10
C GLY A 245 17.23 14.57 -14.14
N PRO A 246 16.83 14.06 -15.31
CA PRO A 246 15.54 13.40 -15.50
C PRO A 246 15.33 12.18 -14.60
N GLU A 247 16.35 11.37 -14.36
CA GLU A 247 16.29 10.22 -13.43
C GLU A 247 15.97 10.69 -12.00
N LYS A 248 16.61 11.77 -11.53
CA LYS A 248 16.39 12.34 -10.20
C LYS A 248 14.99 12.92 -10.04
N VAL A 249 14.49 13.63 -11.06
CA VAL A 249 13.12 14.16 -11.10
C VAL A 249 12.09 13.03 -10.95
N ARG A 250 12.31 11.91 -11.64
CA ARG A 250 11.44 10.73 -11.52
C ARG A 250 11.48 10.09 -10.13
N LEU A 251 12.66 10.00 -9.51
CA LEU A 251 12.77 9.50 -8.13
C LEU A 251 12.05 10.42 -7.13
N ILE A 252 12.17 11.73 -7.27
CA ILE A 252 11.43 12.70 -6.45
C ILE A 252 9.92 12.54 -6.65
N LYS A 253 9.47 12.36 -7.90
CA LYS A 253 8.07 12.07 -8.21
C LYS A 253 7.59 10.80 -7.49
N ILE A 254 8.36 9.72 -7.52
CA ILE A 254 8.05 8.47 -6.83
C ILE A 254 7.96 8.67 -5.31
N ALA A 255 8.92 9.36 -4.71
CA ALA A 255 8.89 9.66 -3.27
C ALA A 255 7.66 10.52 -2.90
N ALA A 256 7.31 11.50 -3.73
CA ALA A 256 6.13 12.33 -3.55
C ALA A 256 4.82 11.54 -3.72
N LEU A 257 4.73 10.58 -4.64
CA LEU A 257 3.57 9.68 -4.74
C LEU A 257 3.39 8.83 -3.48
N LEU A 258 4.49 8.43 -2.84
CA LEU A 258 4.49 7.55 -1.68
C LEU A 258 4.52 8.27 -0.33
N HIS A 259 4.59 9.61 -0.29
CA HIS A 259 4.79 10.38 0.96
C HIS A 259 3.75 10.04 2.04
N ASP A 260 2.54 9.73 1.60
CA ASP A 260 1.38 9.47 2.45
C ASP A 260 1.03 7.97 2.58
N VAL A 261 1.85 7.04 2.06
CA VAL A 261 1.51 5.61 2.07
C VAL A 261 1.26 5.04 3.47
N GLY A 262 1.87 5.63 4.50
CA GLY A 262 1.61 5.26 5.89
C GLY A 262 0.22 5.65 6.41
N LYS A 263 -0.58 6.43 5.68
CA LYS A 263 -1.98 6.70 6.04
C LYS A 263 -2.83 5.44 6.07
N LEU A 264 -2.43 4.39 5.35
CA LEU A 264 -3.07 3.07 5.41
C LEU A 264 -3.05 2.45 6.81
N ALA A 265 -2.13 2.88 7.67
CA ALA A 265 -2.02 2.45 9.07
C ALA A 265 -2.78 3.35 10.05
N VAL A 266 -3.38 4.46 9.60
CA VAL A 266 -4.14 5.38 10.45
C VAL A 266 -5.57 4.82 10.62
N PRO A 267 -6.12 4.79 11.85
CA PRO A 267 -7.49 4.36 12.07
C PRO A 267 -8.50 5.19 11.28
N ASP A 268 -9.50 4.51 10.72
CA ASP A 268 -10.56 5.06 9.87
C ASP A 268 -11.25 6.28 10.51
N GLU A 269 -11.52 6.23 11.81
CA GLU A 269 -12.18 7.29 12.59
C GLU A 269 -11.37 8.60 12.64
N VAL A 270 -10.04 8.48 12.54
CA VAL A 270 -9.11 9.62 12.51
C VAL A 270 -8.89 10.08 11.08
N LEU A 271 -8.69 9.14 10.15
CA LEU A 271 -8.42 9.42 8.74
C LEU A 271 -9.63 10.08 8.04
N MET A 272 -10.85 9.59 8.32
CA MET A 272 -12.09 10.05 7.70
C MET A 272 -12.84 11.11 8.53
N HIS A 273 -12.20 11.68 9.55
CA HIS A 273 -12.85 12.65 10.42
C HIS A 273 -13.31 13.92 9.65
N PRO A 274 -14.60 14.32 9.70
CA PRO A 274 -15.15 15.36 8.83
C PRO A 274 -14.75 16.79 9.21
N GLY A 275 -14.17 16.98 10.40
CA GLY A 275 -13.77 18.28 10.92
C GLY A 275 -12.28 18.39 11.23
N ARG A 276 -11.89 19.48 11.90
CA ARG A 276 -10.52 19.64 12.39
C ARG A 276 -10.20 18.57 13.43
N LEU A 277 -9.08 17.87 13.24
CA LEU A 277 -8.59 16.90 14.22
C LEU A 277 -8.23 17.60 15.54
N ASP A 278 -8.65 17.00 16.65
CA ASP A 278 -8.22 17.41 17.99
C ASP A 278 -6.74 17.05 18.26
N LYS A 279 -6.23 17.33 19.46
CA LYS A 279 -4.83 17.02 19.79
C LYS A 279 -4.53 15.51 19.71
N ARG A 280 -5.41 14.66 20.24
CA ARG A 280 -5.20 13.20 20.29
C ARG A 280 -5.25 12.60 18.90
N GLN A 281 -6.24 13.00 18.10
CA GLN A 281 -6.36 12.62 16.70
C GLN A 281 -5.16 13.06 15.87
N ARG A 282 -4.65 14.29 16.09
CA ARG A 282 -3.40 14.74 15.45
C ARG A 282 -2.20 13.92 15.87
N ASP A 283 -2.09 13.56 17.15
CA ASP A 283 -0.98 12.72 17.64
C ASP A 283 -1.02 11.32 17.00
N ILE A 284 -2.21 10.75 16.77
CA ILE A 284 -2.38 9.51 15.98
C ILE A 284 -2.01 9.75 14.51
N MET A 285 -2.52 10.82 13.87
CA MET A 285 -2.26 11.11 12.47
C MET A 285 -0.76 11.20 12.15
N LYS A 286 0.07 11.73 13.07
CA LYS A 286 1.54 11.83 12.86
C LYS A 286 2.21 10.50 12.52
N GLN A 287 1.65 9.37 12.97
CA GLN A 287 2.23 8.05 12.74
C GLN A 287 2.34 7.68 11.26
N HIS A 288 1.57 8.31 10.36
CA HIS A 288 1.64 7.99 8.93
C HIS A 288 3.06 8.22 8.37
N THR A 289 3.74 9.31 8.74
CA THR A 289 5.13 9.55 8.32
C THR A 289 6.10 8.48 8.81
N TYR A 290 5.91 8.02 10.05
CA TYR A 290 6.69 6.91 10.61
C TYR A 290 6.46 5.63 9.82
N HIS A 291 5.20 5.28 9.51
CA HIS A 291 4.90 4.10 8.71
C HIS A 291 5.39 4.24 7.28
N THR A 292 5.24 5.40 6.63
CA THR A 292 5.83 5.69 5.31
C THR A 292 7.32 5.35 5.29
N TYR A 293 8.06 5.75 6.33
CA TYR A 293 9.48 5.42 6.45
C TYR A 293 9.72 3.89 6.39
N TYR A 294 9.07 3.10 7.24
CA TYR A 294 9.33 1.65 7.28
C TYR A 294 8.75 0.87 6.10
N LEU A 295 7.63 1.33 5.53
CA LEU A 295 6.99 0.69 4.37
C LEU A 295 7.85 0.85 3.12
N ILE A 296 8.35 2.06 2.84
CA ILE A 296 9.24 2.29 1.69
C ILE A 296 10.60 1.63 1.94
N GLY A 297 11.12 1.67 3.18
CA GLY A 297 12.38 1.00 3.51
C GLY A 297 12.35 -0.52 3.29
N ALA A 298 11.17 -1.14 3.37
CA ALA A 298 11.01 -2.58 3.13
C ALA A 298 11.13 -3.00 1.65
N ILE A 299 11.09 -2.05 0.71
CA ILE A 299 11.28 -2.28 -0.73
C ILE A 299 12.69 -2.83 -1.01
N GLY A 300 13.68 -2.36 -0.24
CA GLY A 300 15.07 -2.79 -0.34
C GLY A 300 16.05 -1.64 -0.12
N PRO A 301 17.36 -1.94 0.02
CA PRO A 301 18.39 -0.92 0.28
C PRO A 301 18.45 0.20 -0.77
N GLY A 302 18.10 -0.11 -2.02
CA GLY A 302 18.04 0.89 -3.10
C GLY A 302 16.98 1.98 -2.91
N ALA A 303 15.97 1.75 -2.06
CA ALA A 303 14.90 2.70 -1.78
C ALA A 303 15.21 3.65 -0.61
N ALA A 304 16.37 3.53 0.06
CA ALA A 304 16.71 4.33 1.23
C ALA A 304 16.61 5.87 1.01
N PRO A 305 16.99 6.43 -0.16
CA PRO A 305 16.75 7.86 -0.42
C PRO A 305 15.25 8.19 -0.53
N LEU A 306 14.48 7.38 -1.28
CA LEU A 306 13.04 7.57 -1.45
C LEU A 306 12.31 7.55 -0.10
N GLN A 307 12.71 6.62 0.77
CA GLN A 307 12.22 6.49 2.13
C GLN A 307 12.37 7.79 2.93
N ARG A 308 13.55 8.41 2.90
CA ARG A 308 13.80 9.67 3.62
C ARG A 308 13.03 10.82 3.00
N TRP A 309 13.07 10.96 1.67
CA TRP A 309 12.42 12.06 0.98
C TRP A 309 10.90 12.06 1.19
N ALA A 310 10.29 10.88 1.13
CA ALA A 310 8.87 10.67 1.36
C ALA A 310 8.49 10.88 2.83
N ALA A 311 9.21 10.26 3.78
CA ALA A 311 8.80 10.26 5.19
C ALA A 311 9.05 11.58 5.93
N TYR A 312 10.00 12.39 5.48
CA TYR A 312 10.38 13.63 6.16
C TYR A 312 9.58 14.87 5.72
N HIS A 313 8.51 14.70 4.93
CA HIS A 313 7.72 15.83 4.41
C HIS A 313 7.02 16.67 5.50
N HIS A 314 6.93 16.17 6.75
CA HIS A 314 6.44 16.91 7.91
C HIS A 314 7.53 17.28 8.93
N GLU A 315 8.79 16.99 8.63
CA GLU A 315 9.92 17.56 9.36
C GLU A 315 10.03 19.06 9.06
N ARG A 316 10.63 19.81 9.98
CA ARG A 316 10.71 21.28 9.90
C ARG A 316 12.15 21.70 10.09
N LEU A 317 12.61 22.73 9.35
CA LEU A 317 14.01 23.17 9.43
C LEU A 317 14.44 23.57 10.85
N ASN A 318 13.50 24.03 11.68
CA ASN A 318 13.72 24.38 13.08
C ASN A 318 13.69 23.19 14.06
N GLY A 319 13.55 21.95 13.59
CA GLY A 319 13.53 20.73 14.41
C GLY A 319 12.23 20.46 15.18
N THR A 320 11.18 21.26 14.98
CA THR A 320 9.88 21.08 15.66
C THR A 320 8.91 20.14 14.92
N GLY A 321 9.39 19.52 13.83
CA GLY A 321 8.62 18.62 12.98
C GLY A 321 8.47 17.21 13.56
N TYR A 322 7.98 16.29 12.73
CA TYR A 322 7.80 14.88 13.06
C TYR A 322 8.06 14.02 11.80
N PRO A 323 8.38 12.72 11.94
CA PRO A 323 8.29 11.89 13.15
C PRO A 323 9.57 11.79 13.99
N PHE A 324 10.71 12.27 13.50
CA PHE A 324 12.03 12.11 14.14
C PHE A 324 12.62 13.43 14.69
N ALA A 325 11.94 14.56 14.46
CA ALA A 325 12.35 15.89 14.93
C ALA A 325 13.70 16.33 14.35
N LEU A 326 13.88 16.09 13.05
CA LEU A 326 15.10 16.43 12.31
C LEU A 326 15.16 17.93 12.03
N GLY A 327 16.36 18.50 12.17
CA GLY A 327 16.62 19.90 11.82
C GLY A 327 17.07 20.06 10.37
N GLY A 328 17.15 21.31 9.90
CA GLY A 328 17.59 21.63 8.54
C GLY A 328 18.83 20.87 8.06
N PRO A 329 19.96 20.83 8.81
CA PRO A 329 21.17 20.11 8.41
C PRO A 329 20.98 18.61 8.12
N GLU A 330 19.96 17.98 8.68
CA GLU A 330 19.64 16.55 8.53
C GLU A 330 18.65 16.29 7.38
N LEU A 331 18.00 17.33 6.88
CA LEU A 331 16.99 17.25 5.83
C LEU A 331 17.61 17.47 4.46
N GLU A 332 17.60 16.41 3.64
CA GLU A 332 18.02 16.45 2.24
C GLU A 332 17.15 17.44 1.42
N PRO A 333 17.70 18.13 0.41
CA PRO A 333 16.95 19.09 -0.41
C PRO A 333 15.68 18.50 -1.03
N GLU A 334 15.68 17.22 -1.38
CA GLU A 334 14.54 16.51 -1.96
C GLU A 334 13.40 16.34 -0.97
N ALA A 335 13.70 16.06 0.31
CA ALA A 335 12.69 15.99 1.37
C ALA A 335 12.05 17.38 1.60
N ARG A 336 12.88 18.43 1.63
CA ARG A 336 12.41 19.82 1.77
C ARG A 336 11.55 20.25 0.59
N LEU A 337 11.91 19.82 -0.63
CA LEU A 337 11.15 20.07 -1.84
C LEU A 337 9.76 19.42 -1.77
N ILE A 338 9.69 18.17 -1.32
CA ILE A 338 8.42 17.45 -1.13
C ILE A 338 7.56 18.15 -0.06
N ALA A 339 8.15 18.61 1.05
CA ALA A 339 7.41 19.37 2.07
C ALA A 339 6.79 20.68 1.51
N VAL A 340 7.54 21.42 0.68
CA VAL A 340 7.02 22.61 -0.02
C VAL A 340 5.92 22.22 -1.00
N ALA A 341 6.12 21.15 -1.77
CA ALA A 341 5.15 20.66 -2.75
C ALA A 341 3.84 20.21 -2.09
N ASP A 342 3.91 19.46 -0.98
CA ASP A 342 2.75 19.02 -0.20
C ASP A 342 1.94 20.21 0.30
N ILE A 343 2.58 21.16 0.99
CA ILE A 343 1.86 22.33 1.51
C ILE A 343 1.26 23.16 0.36
N THR A 344 1.99 23.35 -0.73
CA THR A 344 1.49 24.10 -1.90
C THR A 344 0.27 23.43 -2.50
N GLN A 345 0.35 22.12 -2.78
CA GLN A 345 -0.76 21.34 -3.31
C GLN A 345 -1.95 21.32 -2.34
N SER A 346 -1.69 21.06 -1.06
CA SER A 346 -2.69 21.08 0.01
C SER A 346 -3.42 22.42 0.12
N LEU A 347 -2.80 23.55 -0.24
CA LEU A 347 -3.42 24.88 -0.22
C LEU A 347 -4.22 25.20 -1.50
N LEU A 348 -3.81 24.65 -2.64
CA LEU A 348 -4.52 24.76 -3.92
C LEU A 348 -5.80 23.92 -3.97
N GLU A 349 -5.84 22.82 -3.21
CA GLU A 349 -7.01 21.94 -3.13
C GLU A 349 -8.18 22.57 -2.37
N ALA A 350 -9.37 22.36 -2.92
CA ALA A 350 -10.60 22.46 -2.16
C ALA A 350 -10.77 21.20 -1.30
N ARG A 351 -11.18 21.39 -0.05
CA ARG A 351 -11.48 20.33 0.92
C ARG A 351 -12.91 20.52 1.45
N PRO A 352 -13.60 19.49 1.95
CA PRO A 352 -15.01 19.65 2.36
C PRO A 352 -15.27 20.73 3.40
N TYR A 353 -14.28 21.01 4.27
CA TYR A 353 -14.36 22.05 5.30
C TYR A 353 -13.65 23.35 4.92
N ARG A 354 -13.06 23.45 3.71
CA ARG A 354 -12.27 24.62 3.30
C ARG A 354 -12.19 24.74 1.77
N PRO A 355 -12.65 25.85 1.17
CA PRO A 355 -12.40 26.08 -0.26
C PRO A 355 -10.90 26.19 -0.56
N SER A 356 -10.54 26.15 -1.85
CA SER A 356 -9.19 26.49 -2.29
C SER A 356 -8.86 27.93 -1.93
N PHE A 357 -7.59 28.21 -1.65
CA PHE A 357 -7.14 29.55 -1.33
C PHE A 357 -6.78 30.37 -2.57
N SER A 358 -6.89 31.70 -2.47
CA SER A 358 -6.36 32.60 -3.50
C SER A 358 -4.83 32.59 -3.49
N GLN A 359 -4.19 32.92 -4.61
CA GLN A 359 -2.73 32.93 -4.71
C GLN A 359 -2.07 33.86 -3.68
N GLU A 360 -2.72 34.97 -3.34
CA GLU A 360 -2.23 35.90 -2.31
C GLU A 360 -2.22 35.22 -0.93
N LYS A 361 -3.28 34.46 -0.61
CA LYS A 361 -3.36 33.75 0.67
C LYS A 361 -2.39 32.57 0.73
N ILE A 362 -2.17 31.87 -0.37
CA ILE A 362 -1.16 30.81 -0.48
C ILE A 362 0.23 31.40 -0.23
N THR A 363 0.55 32.52 -0.91
CA THR A 363 1.81 33.25 -0.72
C THR A 363 2.04 33.65 0.73
N GLU A 364 1.03 34.24 1.38
CA GLU A 364 1.09 34.61 2.80
C GLU A 364 1.43 33.41 3.70
N ILE A 365 0.73 32.29 3.51
CA ILE A 365 0.92 31.07 4.33
C ILE A 365 2.30 30.45 4.11
N LEU A 366 2.78 30.41 2.87
CA LEU A 366 4.10 29.84 2.54
C LEU A 366 5.23 30.69 3.13
N LEU A 367 5.18 32.01 2.97
CA LEU A 367 6.17 32.93 3.55
C LEU A 367 6.14 32.90 5.08
N GLU A 368 4.97 32.73 5.70
CA GLU A 368 4.86 32.54 7.15
C GLU A 368 5.59 31.28 7.62
N ASN A 369 5.43 30.16 6.90
CA ASN A 369 6.13 28.93 7.22
C ASN A 369 7.65 29.05 7.05
N VAL A 370 8.13 29.83 6.09
CA VAL A 370 9.56 30.16 5.99
C VAL A 370 10.03 30.97 7.20
N ARG A 371 9.27 32.01 7.59
CA ARG A 371 9.60 32.85 8.75
C ARG A 371 9.67 32.07 10.06
N LEU A 372 8.80 31.09 10.24
CA LEU A 372 8.79 30.21 11.41
C LEU A 372 9.91 29.14 11.37
N GLY A 373 10.68 29.06 10.28
CA GLY A 373 11.70 28.03 10.08
C GLY A 373 11.10 26.65 9.85
N HIS A 374 9.89 26.55 9.29
CA HIS A 374 9.30 25.28 8.90
C HIS A 374 9.76 24.85 7.51
N LEU A 375 9.81 25.78 6.56
CA LEU A 375 10.12 25.51 5.16
C LEU A 375 11.41 26.17 4.68
N ASP A 376 11.98 25.58 3.63
CA ASP A 376 13.13 26.10 2.91
C ASP A 376 12.76 27.34 2.10
N GLY A 377 13.47 28.44 2.35
CA GLY A 377 13.18 29.73 1.74
C GLY A 377 13.40 29.75 0.23
N GLU A 378 14.48 29.12 -0.26
CA GLU A 378 14.81 29.12 -1.69
C GLU A 378 13.81 28.26 -2.48
N LEU A 379 13.48 27.08 -1.95
CA LEU A 379 12.50 26.19 -2.57
C LEU A 379 11.08 26.77 -2.51
N THR A 380 10.74 27.45 -1.41
CA THR A 380 9.46 28.15 -1.29
C THR A 380 9.37 29.30 -2.28
N GLN A 381 10.43 30.11 -2.43
CA GLN A 381 10.45 31.20 -3.40
C GLN A 381 10.28 30.68 -4.83
N LEU A 382 10.95 29.57 -5.18
CA LEU A 382 10.76 28.92 -6.47
C LEU A 382 9.31 28.48 -6.72
N ALA A 383 8.65 27.93 -5.69
CA ALA A 383 7.23 27.56 -5.79
C ALA A 383 6.33 28.78 -6.00
N LEU A 384 6.63 29.91 -5.36
CA LEU A 384 5.90 31.16 -5.52
C LEU A 384 6.08 31.75 -6.92
N ASP A 385 7.32 31.77 -7.43
CA ASP A 385 7.64 32.29 -8.77
C ASP A 385 6.90 31.54 -9.88
N HIS A 386 6.58 30.26 -9.66
CA HIS A 386 5.84 29.42 -10.59
C HIS A 386 4.41 29.06 -10.13
N LEU A 387 3.85 29.73 -9.13
CA LEU A 387 2.55 29.38 -8.54
C LEU A 387 1.41 29.38 -9.58
N GLY A 388 1.46 30.30 -10.55
CA GLY A 388 0.50 30.36 -11.65
C GLY A 388 0.55 29.13 -12.57
N GLU A 389 1.75 28.66 -12.93
CA GLU A 389 1.94 27.43 -13.73
C GLU A 389 1.46 26.21 -12.95
N ILE A 390 1.80 26.14 -11.64
CA ILE A 390 1.40 25.04 -10.76
C ILE A 390 -0.14 24.97 -10.64
N ALA A 391 -0.80 26.09 -10.38
CA ALA A 391 -2.26 26.14 -10.26
C ALA A 391 -2.96 25.80 -11.59
N GLY A 392 -2.42 26.28 -12.73
CA GLY A 392 -2.95 25.96 -14.06
C GLY A 392 -2.87 24.46 -14.38
N ASN A 393 -1.74 23.82 -14.05
CA ASN A 393 -1.55 22.38 -14.24
C ASN A 393 -2.46 21.54 -13.33
N ALA A 394 -2.79 22.04 -12.13
CA ALA A 394 -3.74 21.37 -11.25
C ALA A 394 -5.16 21.39 -11.82
N ALA A 395 -5.61 22.53 -12.35
CA ALA A 395 -6.94 22.68 -12.93
C ALA A 395 -7.16 21.82 -14.19
N ALA A 396 -6.13 21.68 -15.04
CA ALA A 396 -6.20 20.87 -16.26
C ALA A 396 -6.20 19.35 -16.01
N ALA A 397 -5.79 18.91 -14.82
CA ALA A 397 -5.79 17.50 -14.44
C ALA A 397 -7.11 17.03 -13.81
N SER A 398 -7.96 17.96 -13.36
CA SER A 398 -9.28 17.68 -12.76
C SER A 398 -10.45 17.83 -13.76
N SER A 399 -10.14 18.07 -15.03
CA SER A 399 -11.07 18.17 -16.17
C SER A 399 -10.85 17.01 -17.13
#